data_AF-A0AAV7YJZ3-F1
#
_entry.id   AF-A0AAV7YJZ3-F1
#
_cell.length_a   1.000
_cell.length_b   1.000
_cell.length_c   1.000
_cell.angle_alpha   90.00
_cell.angle_beta   90.00
_cell.angle_gamma   90.00
#
_symmetry.space_group_name_H-M   'P 1'
#
loop_
_entity.id
_entity.type
_entity.pdbx_description
1 polymer ?
#
loop_
_entity_poly.entity_id
_entity_poly.type
_entity_poly.pdbx_seq_one_letter_code
_entity_poly.pdbx_strand_id
1 'polypeptide(L)'
;MNNTIEQILGIADGLNWESDSGITWKELYLMNIQSDLSDIANTVKISEYGAAEGFDPFDHHCSGLVKLLEDGSDLYSSHATWQRWFAMLRQLKYYEFHYQKIPSTHITFSSYAAIIYSKDDFYLVNGKSAVLETLLFVFDQDLYKYVKPESSILSTFKVVVCNRQTQSGPEWADCFKQYNSGAYNNGWLAVDYEAWETGNKNDVVWSCEQMPGLIECMDISDTLFTEGYIPSYNIPRFPKIYNYSDYASGVAKYGYSFFFFFFIYFIFFGKQLHMRTKMIRISDYF
;
A
#
# COMPACT_ATOMS: atom_id res chain seq x y z
N MET A 1 15.38 1.99 10.99
CA MET A 1 16.03 2.24 9.69
C MET A 1 17.31 1.41 9.51
N ASN A 2 18.33 1.57 10.37
CA ASN A 2 19.62 0.85 10.21
C ASN A 2 19.45 -0.66 9.96
N ASN A 3 18.69 -1.38 10.80
CA ASN A 3 18.46 -2.82 10.59
C ASN A 3 17.85 -3.17 9.23
N THR A 4 17.04 -2.28 8.64
CA THR A 4 16.45 -2.47 7.30
C THR A 4 17.52 -2.36 6.22
N ILE A 5 18.45 -1.41 6.35
CA ILE A 5 19.57 -1.24 5.41
C ILE A 5 20.59 -2.36 5.56
N GLU A 6 20.93 -2.74 6.79
CA GLU A 6 21.82 -3.88 7.08
C GLU A 6 21.27 -5.19 6.51
N GLN A 7 19.94 -5.37 6.48
CA GLN A 7 19.32 -6.52 5.85
C GLN A 7 19.62 -6.58 4.33
N ILE A 8 19.62 -5.44 3.63
CA ILE A 8 19.96 -5.37 2.20
C ILE A 8 21.45 -5.65 1.99
N LEU A 9 22.32 -5.07 2.83
CA LEU A 9 23.76 -5.32 2.80
C LEU A 9 24.08 -6.81 3.01
N GLY A 10 23.47 -7.43 4.01
CA GLY A 10 23.66 -8.86 4.29
C GLY A 10 23.19 -9.77 3.16
N ILE A 11 22.15 -9.39 2.41
CA ILE A 11 21.74 -10.12 1.19
C ILE A 11 22.83 -10.01 0.12
N ALA A 12 23.40 -8.82 -0.09
CA ALA A 12 24.47 -8.62 -1.06
C ALA A 12 25.70 -9.47 -0.72
N ASP A 13 26.12 -9.41 0.55
CA ASP A 13 27.27 -10.17 1.04
C ASP A 13 27.03 -11.68 0.93
N GLY A 14 25.84 -12.15 1.31
CA GLY A 14 25.48 -13.57 1.23
C GLY A 14 25.47 -14.11 -0.20
N LEU A 15 24.92 -13.35 -1.16
CA LEU A 15 24.91 -13.74 -2.57
C LEU A 15 26.32 -13.79 -3.17
N ASN A 16 27.18 -12.84 -2.82
CA ASN A 16 28.56 -12.83 -3.30
C ASN A 16 29.43 -13.89 -2.62
N TRP A 17 29.14 -14.22 -1.36
CA TRP A 17 29.82 -15.30 -0.65
C TRP A 17 29.50 -16.68 -1.26
N GLU A 18 28.23 -16.94 -1.57
CA GLU A 18 27.80 -18.25 -2.06
C GLU A 18 28.12 -18.48 -3.54
N SER A 19 27.92 -17.48 -4.40
CA SER A 19 27.93 -17.69 -5.85
C SER A 19 28.80 -16.73 -6.66
N ASP A 20 29.60 -15.87 -6.00
CA ASP A 20 30.40 -14.82 -6.65
C ASP A 20 29.58 -14.03 -7.70
N SER A 21 28.34 -13.69 -7.33
CA SER A 21 27.35 -13.17 -8.28
C SER A 21 27.74 -11.82 -8.93
N GLY A 22 28.67 -11.09 -8.31
CA GLY A 22 29.05 -9.73 -8.68
C GLY A 22 27.98 -8.68 -8.34
N ILE A 23 26.87 -9.07 -7.70
CA ILE A 23 25.78 -8.14 -7.36
C ILE A 23 26.25 -7.14 -6.32
N THR A 24 26.04 -5.86 -6.58
CA THR A 24 26.38 -4.78 -5.67
C THR A 24 25.24 -4.49 -4.71
N TRP A 25 25.57 -3.96 -3.53
CA TRP A 25 24.54 -3.46 -2.62
C TRP A 25 23.66 -2.38 -3.26
N LYS A 26 24.19 -1.60 -4.21
CA LYS A 26 23.45 -0.55 -4.92
C LYS A 26 22.37 -1.14 -5.82
N GLU A 27 22.66 -2.23 -6.53
CA GLU A 27 21.68 -2.92 -7.36
C GLU A 27 20.55 -3.49 -6.49
N LEU A 28 20.89 -4.12 -5.36
CA LEU A 28 19.89 -4.61 -4.41
C LEU A 28 19.10 -3.48 -3.74
N TYR A 29 19.75 -2.35 -3.43
CA TYR A 29 19.07 -1.17 -2.92
C TYR A 29 18.06 -0.65 -3.95
N LEU A 30 18.46 -0.52 -5.23
CA LEU A 30 17.56 -0.12 -6.32
C LEU A 30 16.37 -1.07 -6.48
N MET A 31 16.59 -2.39 -6.38
CA MET A 31 15.50 -3.37 -6.37
C MET A 31 14.52 -3.15 -5.21
N ASN A 32 15.02 -2.72 -4.05
CA ASN A 32 14.23 -2.51 -2.85
C ASN A 32 13.55 -1.13 -2.76
N ILE A 33 13.84 -0.23 -3.70
CA ILE A 33 13.16 1.07 -3.82
C ILE A 33 12.38 1.20 -5.13
N GLN A 34 12.19 0.09 -5.86
CA GLN A 34 11.58 0.10 -7.19
C GLN A 34 10.22 0.79 -7.21
N SER A 35 9.40 0.58 -6.17
CA SER A 35 8.08 1.23 -6.08
C SER A 35 8.18 2.74 -5.85
N ASP A 36 9.21 3.23 -5.16
CA ASP A 36 9.43 4.68 -4.99
C ASP A 36 10.03 5.30 -6.27
N LEU A 37 10.80 4.54 -7.06
CA LEU A 37 11.49 5.04 -8.26
C LEU A 37 10.54 5.61 -9.31
N SER A 38 9.29 5.12 -9.41
CA SER A 38 8.31 5.65 -10.36
C SER A 38 7.94 7.10 -10.09
N ASP A 39 7.74 7.47 -8.83
CA ASP A 39 7.44 8.84 -8.43
C ASP A 39 8.70 9.70 -8.44
N ILE A 40 9.82 9.17 -7.96
CA ILE A 40 11.12 9.87 -8.02
C ILE A 40 11.47 10.22 -9.47
N ALA A 41 11.17 9.34 -10.42
CA ALA A 41 11.39 9.57 -11.84
C ALA A 41 10.63 10.80 -12.38
N ASN A 42 9.50 11.17 -11.79
CA ASN A 42 8.77 12.39 -12.16
C ASN A 42 9.38 13.67 -11.57
N THR A 43 10.30 13.56 -10.60
CA THR A 43 11.01 14.71 -9.99
C THR A 43 12.25 15.12 -10.78
N VAL A 44 12.86 14.14 -11.45
CA VAL A 44 14.06 14.31 -12.27
C VAL A 44 13.62 14.39 -13.73
N LYS A 45 14.15 15.34 -14.50
CA LYS A 45 13.86 15.45 -15.93
C LYS A 45 14.55 14.32 -16.70
N ILE A 46 14.09 13.08 -16.52
CA ILE A 46 14.68 11.87 -17.08
C ILE A 46 14.70 11.89 -18.62
N SER A 47 13.82 12.68 -19.25
CA SER A 47 13.87 12.97 -20.68
C SER A 47 15.19 13.59 -21.14
N GLU A 48 15.92 14.29 -20.26
CA GLU A 48 17.27 14.81 -20.53
C GLU A 48 18.34 13.71 -20.61
N TYR A 49 18.04 12.50 -20.15
CA TYR A 49 18.94 11.34 -20.14
C TYR A 49 18.60 10.28 -21.20
N GLY A 50 17.71 10.58 -22.14
CA GLY A 50 17.42 9.71 -23.29
C GLY A 50 16.61 8.45 -22.96
N ALA A 51 16.01 8.36 -21.76
CA ALA A 51 15.02 7.33 -21.49
C ALA A 51 13.73 7.69 -22.23
N ALA A 52 13.23 6.75 -23.03
CA ALA A 52 11.99 6.92 -23.77
C ALA A 52 10.83 7.23 -22.81
N GLU A 53 9.97 8.17 -23.21
CA GLU A 53 8.63 8.33 -22.66
C GLU A 53 7.94 6.95 -22.71
N GLY A 54 7.88 6.27 -21.57
CA GLY A 54 7.44 4.88 -21.53
C GLY A 54 7.21 4.30 -20.15
N PHE A 55 7.29 5.13 -19.10
CA PHE A 55 6.64 4.75 -17.85
C PHE A 55 5.15 4.99 -18.04
N ASP A 56 4.40 3.93 -18.29
CA ASP A 56 2.95 4.00 -18.21
C ASP A 56 2.61 4.20 -16.72
N PRO A 57 2.12 5.38 -16.29
CA PRO A 57 1.72 5.57 -14.90
C PRO A 57 0.63 4.58 -14.47
N PHE A 58 0.05 3.82 -15.41
CA PHE A 58 -1.01 2.84 -15.22
C PHE A 58 -0.51 1.37 -15.22
N ASP A 59 0.80 1.13 -15.17
CA ASP A 59 1.37 -0.24 -15.15
C ASP A 59 1.21 -0.99 -13.81
N HIS A 60 0.72 -0.31 -12.77
CA HIS A 60 0.58 -0.85 -11.42
C HIS A 60 -0.78 -0.47 -10.83
N HIS A 61 -1.60 -1.49 -10.58
CA HIS A 61 -2.92 -1.35 -9.95
C HIS A 61 -3.05 -2.42 -8.86
N CYS A 62 -3.98 -2.22 -7.93
CA CYS A 62 -4.24 -3.20 -6.88
C CYS A 62 -5.71 -3.14 -6.48
N SER A 63 -6.24 -4.24 -5.95
CA SER A 63 -7.56 -4.26 -5.34
C SER A 63 -7.47 -4.83 -3.94
N GLY A 64 -8.04 -4.14 -2.96
CA GLY A 64 -8.09 -4.55 -1.57
C GLY A 64 -9.54 -4.60 -1.06
N LEU A 65 -9.79 -5.47 -0.08
CA LEU A 65 -11.07 -5.56 0.60
C LEU A 65 -10.86 -5.99 2.05
N VAL A 66 -11.43 -5.22 2.98
CA VAL A 66 -11.71 -5.66 4.35
C VAL A 66 -13.19 -5.99 4.45
N LYS A 67 -13.55 -7.17 4.93
CA LYS A 67 -14.94 -7.66 4.97
C LYS A 67 -15.29 -8.20 6.35
N LEU A 68 -16.29 -7.60 6.98
CA LEU A 68 -16.95 -8.13 8.17
C LEU A 68 -18.16 -8.97 7.74
N LEU A 69 -18.27 -10.20 8.26
CA LEU A 69 -19.45 -11.04 8.01
C LEU A 69 -20.71 -10.46 8.66
N GLU A 70 -21.88 -10.72 8.08
CA GLU A 70 -23.16 -10.15 8.56
C GLU A 70 -23.48 -10.52 10.02
N ASP A 71 -23.10 -11.73 10.43
CA ASP A 71 -23.27 -12.22 11.80
C ASP A 71 -22.14 -11.78 12.74
N GLY A 72 -21.16 -11.03 12.23
CA GLY A 72 -19.98 -10.58 12.96
C GLY A 72 -19.03 -11.70 13.38
N SER A 73 -19.15 -12.90 12.81
CA SER A 73 -18.35 -14.07 13.21
C SER A 73 -16.89 -14.02 12.75
N ASP A 74 -16.59 -13.26 11.69
CA ASP A 74 -15.26 -13.19 11.10
C ASP A 74 -14.99 -11.85 10.42
N LEU A 75 -13.70 -11.47 10.36
CA LEU A 75 -13.19 -10.26 9.73
C LEU A 75 -12.05 -10.63 8.77
N TYR A 76 -12.31 -10.53 7.47
CA TYR A 76 -11.34 -10.86 6.42
C TYR A 76 -10.63 -9.62 5.89
N SER A 77 -9.35 -9.76 5.57
CA SER A 77 -8.60 -8.81 4.74
C SER A 77 -8.04 -9.54 3.52
N SER A 78 -8.20 -8.94 2.35
CA SER A 78 -7.73 -9.52 1.10
C SER A 78 -7.12 -8.45 0.20
N HIS A 79 -6.16 -8.88 -0.61
CA HIS A 79 -5.43 -8.03 -1.53
C HIS A 79 -5.12 -8.79 -2.82
N ALA A 80 -5.25 -8.11 -3.96
CA ALA A 80 -4.96 -8.63 -5.28
C ALA A 80 -4.10 -7.61 -6.04
N THR A 81 -2.81 -7.91 -6.13
CA THR A 81 -1.83 -7.09 -6.88
C THR A 81 -2.01 -7.26 -8.37
N TRP A 82 -1.94 -6.17 -9.11
CA TRP A 82 -1.90 -6.20 -10.56
C TRP A 82 -0.51 -5.78 -11.00
N GLN A 83 0.15 -6.70 -11.69
CA GLN A 83 1.48 -6.50 -12.24
C GLN A 83 1.56 -7.25 -13.57
N ARG A 84 2.53 -6.86 -14.39
CA ARG A 84 2.93 -7.58 -15.59
C ARG A 84 3.36 -9.01 -15.24
N TRP A 85 3.10 -9.93 -16.17
CA TRP A 85 3.36 -11.36 -16.00
C TRP A 85 4.83 -11.70 -15.73
N PHE A 86 5.79 -10.87 -16.16
CA PHE A 86 7.20 -11.11 -15.85
C PHE A 86 7.51 -11.02 -14.35
N ALA A 87 6.68 -10.35 -13.55
CA ALA A 87 6.88 -10.24 -12.11
C ALA A 87 6.40 -11.49 -11.35
N MET A 88 5.87 -12.53 -12.01
CA MET A 88 5.31 -13.71 -11.34
C MET A 88 6.34 -14.67 -10.71
N LEU A 89 7.60 -14.25 -10.54
CA LEU A 89 8.54 -14.93 -9.65
C LEU A 89 8.25 -14.53 -8.19
N ARG A 90 7.30 -15.23 -7.57
CA ARG A 90 6.73 -14.89 -6.26
C ARG A 90 7.39 -15.64 -5.12
N GLN A 91 7.41 -15.01 -3.94
CA GLN A 91 7.82 -15.62 -2.68
C GLN A 91 6.89 -15.17 -1.57
N LEU A 92 6.26 -16.10 -0.87
CA LEU A 92 5.68 -15.81 0.44
C LEU A 92 6.81 -15.83 1.46
N LYS A 93 7.00 -14.73 2.20
CA LYS A 93 8.07 -14.60 3.18
C LYS A 93 7.51 -14.56 4.58
N TYR A 94 8.19 -15.26 5.48
CA TYR A 94 7.98 -15.21 6.91
C TYR A 94 9.29 -14.78 7.55
N TYR A 95 9.28 -13.65 8.24
CA TYR A 95 10.42 -13.16 9.01
C TYR A 95 10.11 -13.23 10.49
N GLU A 96 11.05 -13.81 11.23
CA GLU A 96 11.09 -13.81 12.69
C GLU A 96 12.34 -13.06 13.15
N PHE A 97 12.17 -11.84 13.65
CA PHE A 97 13.27 -11.00 14.12
C PHE A 97 13.06 -10.58 15.58
N HIS A 98 14.02 -10.93 16.43
CA HIS A 98 14.02 -10.60 17.87
C HIS A 98 14.88 -9.36 18.15
N TYR A 99 14.58 -8.24 17.48
CA TYR A 99 15.31 -6.99 17.72
C TYR A 99 14.95 -6.40 19.09
N GLN A 100 15.94 -5.79 19.75
CA GLN A 100 15.69 -5.13 21.04
C GLN A 100 14.72 -3.95 20.89
N LYS A 101 13.72 -3.88 21.79
CA LYS A 101 12.73 -2.80 21.85
C LYS A 101 11.87 -2.64 20.59
N ILE A 102 11.75 -3.70 19.78
CA ILE A 102 10.86 -3.75 18.63
C ILE A 102 9.71 -4.72 18.97
N PRO A 103 8.45 -4.26 18.99
CA PRO A 103 7.32 -5.07 19.46
C PRO A 103 6.91 -6.18 18.49
N SER A 104 7.05 -5.94 17.18
CA SER A 104 6.60 -6.90 16.16
C SER A 104 7.75 -7.78 15.72
N THR A 105 7.67 -9.06 16.07
CA THR A 105 8.73 -10.05 15.84
C THR A 105 8.44 -10.96 14.68
N HIS A 106 7.16 -11.23 14.38
CA HIS A 106 6.75 -12.11 13.28
C HIS A 106 6.04 -11.31 12.20
N ILE A 107 6.51 -11.38 10.96
CA ILE A 107 5.88 -10.70 9.82
C ILE A 107 5.82 -11.66 8.64
N THR A 108 4.61 -11.91 8.15
CA THR A 108 4.37 -12.69 6.92
C THR A 108 3.91 -11.75 5.82
N PHE A 109 4.43 -11.90 4.62
CA PHE A 109 4.02 -11.05 3.49
C PHE A 109 4.30 -11.69 2.14
N SER A 110 3.48 -11.37 1.15
CA SER A 110 3.73 -11.74 -0.25
C SER A 110 4.85 -10.86 -0.81
N SER A 111 5.78 -11.42 -1.57
CA SER A 111 6.99 -10.72 -2.01
C SER A 111 7.58 -11.34 -3.29
N TYR A 112 8.81 -10.96 -3.61
CA TYR A 112 9.59 -11.29 -4.80
C TYR A 112 11.05 -11.55 -4.42
N ALA A 113 11.82 -12.21 -5.29
CA ALA A 113 13.24 -12.47 -5.04
C ALA A 113 14.03 -11.18 -4.69
N ALA A 114 14.90 -11.25 -3.68
CA ALA A 114 15.76 -10.15 -3.20
C ALA A 114 15.06 -8.89 -2.64
N ILE A 115 13.72 -8.84 -2.64
CA ILE A 115 12.95 -7.72 -2.08
C ILE A 115 12.65 -7.96 -0.59
N ILE A 116 12.99 -7.04 0.31
CA ILE A 116 12.81 -7.23 1.77
C ILE A 116 11.47 -6.74 2.31
N TYR A 117 10.63 -6.19 1.44
CA TYR A 117 9.26 -5.75 1.70
C TYR A 117 8.28 -6.47 0.74
N SER A 118 6.99 -6.19 0.84
CA SER A 118 5.97 -6.90 0.08
C SER A 118 5.92 -6.50 -1.39
N LYS A 119 5.96 -5.19 -1.68
CA LYS A 119 5.78 -4.60 -3.03
C LYS A 119 4.38 -4.79 -3.60
N ASP A 120 3.58 -5.66 -3.01
CA ASP A 120 2.20 -5.88 -3.42
C ASP A 120 1.26 -4.73 -3.05
N ASP A 121 1.16 -4.22 -1.82
CA ASP A 121 1.65 -4.75 -0.53
C ASP A 121 0.55 -5.48 0.29
N PHE A 122 0.90 -6.62 0.90
CA PHE A 122 0.07 -7.30 1.91
C PHE A 122 0.93 -7.94 3.00
N TYR A 123 0.66 -7.57 4.25
CA TYR A 123 1.37 -8.05 5.44
C TYR A 123 0.40 -8.60 6.48
N LEU A 124 0.82 -9.67 7.16
CA LEU A 124 0.30 -10.10 8.45
C LEU A 124 1.38 -9.86 9.50
N VAL A 125 1.06 -9.12 10.54
CA VAL A 125 2.00 -8.72 11.59
C VAL A 125 1.58 -9.39 12.90
N ASN A 126 2.49 -10.17 13.50
CA ASN A 126 2.29 -10.97 14.71
C ASN A 126 1.06 -11.90 14.72
N GLY A 127 0.41 -12.12 13.58
CA GLY A 127 -0.90 -12.78 13.52
C GLY A 127 -2.04 -11.98 14.16
N LYS A 128 -1.85 -10.68 14.39
CA LYS A 128 -2.77 -9.79 15.11
C LYS A 128 -3.28 -8.63 14.25
N SER A 129 -2.58 -8.30 13.18
CA SER A 129 -3.00 -7.23 12.28
C SER A 129 -2.65 -7.56 10.84
N ALA A 130 -3.40 -6.94 9.93
CA ALA A 130 -3.12 -6.94 8.50
C ALA A 130 -2.80 -5.51 8.05
N VAL A 131 -1.82 -5.37 7.16
CA VAL A 131 -1.52 -4.08 6.50
C VAL A 131 -1.50 -4.31 5.00
N LEU A 132 -2.29 -3.53 4.27
CA LEU A 132 -2.41 -3.61 2.82
C LEU A 132 -2.58 -2.24 2.20
N GLU A 133 -2.33 -2.12 0.90
CA GLU A 133 -2.45 -0.85 0.19
C GLU A 133 -3.06 -1.01 -1.20
N THR A 134 -3.53 0.09 -1.77
CA THR A 134 -3.62 0.20 -3.23
C THR A 134 -3.03 1.52 -3.68
N LEU A 135 -2.28 1.49 -4.78
CA LEU A 135 -1.59 2.65 -5.34
C LEU A 135 -2.56 3.79 -5.67
N LEU A 136 -2.19 5.02 -5.36
CA LEU A 136 -2.92 6.22 -5.71
C LEU A 136 -2.12 7.01 -6.75
N PHE A 137 -2.79 7.40 -7.81
CA PHE A 137 -2.26 8.29 -8.84
C PHE A 137 -2.06 9.71 -8.32
N VAL A 138 -0.99 10.35 -8.80
CA VAL A 138 -0.73 11.77 -8.64
C VAL A 138 -1.02 12.43 -10.00
N PHE A 139 -2.21 13.00 -10.21
CA PHE A 139 -2.52 13.66 -11.49
C PHE A 139 -1.96 15.07 -11.56
N ASP A 140 -1.97 15.81 -10.45
CA ASP A 140 -1.26 17.10 -10.35
C ASP A 140 0.26 16.89 -10.28
N GLN A 141 0.94 17.06 -11.41
CA GLN A 141 2.39 16.89 -11.51
C GLN A 141 3.17 17.95 -10.73
N ASP A 142 2.59 19.11 -10.42
CA ASP A 142 3.27 20.15 -9.65
C ASP A 142 3.53 19.71 -8.21
N LEU A 143 2.86 18.66 -7.73
CA LEU A 143 3.08 18.09 -6.41
C LEU A 143 4.47 17.47 -6.25
N TYR A 144 5.11 17.01 -7.33
CA TYR A 144 6.44 16.39 -7.26
C TYR A 144 7.53 17.36 -6.77
N LYS A 145 7.29 18.68 -6.74
CA LYS A 145 8.16 19.66 -6.06
C LYS A 145 8.33 19.41 -4.55
N TYR A 146 7.44 18.61 -3.95
CA TYR A 146 7.50 18.22 -2.54
C TYR A 146 8.28 16.93 -2.30
N VAL A 147 8.63 16.18 -3.34
CA VAL A 147 9.52 15.03 -3.21
C VAL A 147 10.95 15.53 -3.12
N LYS A 148 11.54 15.40 -1.93
CA LYS A 148 12.88 15.92 -1.62
C LYS A 148 13.71 14.85 -0.93
N PRO A 149 15.04 14.82 -1.16
CA PRO A 149 15.92 13.86 -0.49
C PRO A 149 16.08 14.16 1.00
N GLU A 150 15.95 15.43 1.43
CA GLU A 150 16.10 15.81 2.83
C GLU A 150 14.84 15.50 3.64
N SER A 151 15.04 15.00 4.86
CA SER A 151 13.97 14.77 5.85
C SER A 151 12.84 13.85 5.38
N SER A 152 13.11 12.97 4.42
CA SER A 152 12.20 11.96 3.91
C SER A 152 12.73 10.55 4.12
N ILE A 153 11.80 9.59 4.20
CA ILE A 153 12.10 8.17 4.17
C ILE A 153 11.23 7.57 3.07
N LEU A 154 11.84 6.80 2.17
CA LEU A 154 11.15 6.08 1.11
C LEU A 154 10.06 5.17 1.68
N SER A 155 8.91 5.12 1.02
CA SER A 155 7.70 4.47 1.55
C SER A 155 7.91 2.97 1.73
N THR A 156 8.67 2.35 0.83
CA THR A 156 9.11 0.94 0.91
C THR A 156 9.83 0.63 2.23
N PHE A 157 10.62 1.57 2.76
CA PHE A 157 11.28 1.39 4.06
C PHE A 157 10.42 1.87 5.23
N LYS A 158 9.59 2.90 5.04
CA LYS A 158 8.62 3.33 6.06
C LYS A 158 7.70 2.19 6.46
N VAL A 159 7.12 1.47 5.49
CA VAL A 159 6.20 0.35 5.80
C VAL A 159 6.91 -0.76 6.59
N VAL A 160 8.14 -1.11 6.23
CA VAL A 160 8.94 -2.10 6.98
C VAL A 160 9.18 -1.64 8.42
N VAL A 161 9.49 -0.36 8.63
CA VAL A 161 9.71 0.20 9.96
C VAL A 161 8.41 0.23 10.76
N CYS A 162 7.31 0.73 10.20
CA CYS A 162 6.04 0.84 10.92
C CYS A 162 5.49 -0.54 11.27
N ASN A 163 5.50 -1.50 10.34
CA ASN A 163 5.08 -2.89 10.64
C ASN A 163 5.90 -3.54 11.76
N ARG A 164 7.16 -3.12 11.97
CA ARG A 164 8.00 -3.59 13.06
C ARG A 164 7.74 -2.85 14.39
N GLN A 165 7.49 -1.55 14.33
CA GLN A 165 7.50 -0.66 15.49
C GLN A 165 6.15 -0.47 16.18
N THR A 166 5.05 -0.85 15.54
CA THR A 166 3.71 -0.53 16.02
C THR A 166 2.92 -1.79 16.33
N GLN A 167 1.98 -1.68 17.27
CA GLN A 167 1.12 -2.79 17.69
C GLN A 167 -0.36 -2.55 17.39
N SER A 168 -0.75 -1.31 17.04
CA SER A 168 -2.14 -0.96 16.75
C SER A 168 -2.28 -0.11 15.48
N GLY A 169 -3.50 -0.04 14.95
CA GLY A 169 -3.88 0.85 13.84
C GLY A 169 -3.46 2.33 14.03
N PRO A 170 -3.80 2.99 15.16
CA PRO A 170 -3.42 4.39 15.38
C PRO A 170 -1.90 4.59 15.47
N GLU A 171 -1.17 3.68 16.14
CA GLU A 171 0.29 3.74 16.19
C GLU A 171 0.91 3.59 14.80
N TRP A 172 0.37 2.67 13.98
CA TRP A 172 0.81 2.49 12.60
C TRP A 172 0.61 3.77 11.79
N ALA A 173 -0.55 4.41 11.91
CA ALA A 173 -0.84 5.67 11.26
C ALA A 173 0.09 6.81 11.71
N ASP A 174 0.36 6.92 13.02
CA ASP A 174 1.31 7.91 13.58
C ASP A 174 2.74 7.67 13.13
N CYS A 175 3.17 6.41 13.00
CA CYS A 175 4.45 6.07 12.40
C CYS A 175 4.49 6.47 10.91
N PHE A 176 3.47 6.09 10.14
CA PHE A 176 3.46 6.27 8.70
C PHE A 176 3.36 7.75 8.27
N LYS A 177 2.75 8.63 9.07
CA LYS A 177 2.70 10.07 8.79
C LYS A 177 4.07 10.75 8.81
N GLN A 178 5.07 10.15 9.46
CA GLN A 178 6.38 10.76 9.61
C GLN A 178 7.21 10.65 8.33
N TYR A 179 8.07 11.64 8.09
CA TYR A 179 9.08 11.65 7.03
C TYR A 179 8.54 11.29 5.64
N ASN A 180 7.39 11.85 5.26
CA ASN A 180 6.76 11.62 3.94
C ASN A 180 7.75 11.86 2.80
N SER A 181 8.03 10.84 1.98
CA SER A 181 8.82 10.98 0.75
C SER A 181 8.03 11.56 -0.40
N GLY A 182 6.71 11.38 -0.44
CA GLY A 182 5.90 11.65 -1.61
C GLY A 182 6.15 10.70 -2.77
N ALA A 183 6.78 9.55 -2.50
CA ALA A 183 7.04 8.51 -3.49
C ALA A 183 6.35 7.20 -3.06
N TYR A 184 5.94 6.37 -4.01
CA TYR A 184 5.04 5.24 -3.83
C TYR A 184 3.77 5.64 -3.07
N ASN A 185 3.00 6.53 -3.71
CA ASN A 185 1.82 7.15 -3.14
C ASN A 185 0.65 6.16 -3.10
N ASN A 186 0.24 5.72 -1.92
CA ASN A 186 -0.76 4.66 -1.75
C ASN A 186 -1.82 5.01 -0.71
N GLY A 187 -2.97 4.32 -0.80
CA GLY A 187 -4.00 4.27 0.22
C GLY A 187 -3.84 3.00 1.06
N TRP A 188 -3.23 3.16 2.22
CA TRP A 188 -2.96 2.09 3.19
C TRP A 188 -4.15 1.83 4.10
N LEU A 189 -4.39 0.56 4.40
CA LEU A 189 -5.31 0.09 5.43
C LEU A 189 -4.52 -0.71 6.46
N ALA A 190 -4.54 -0.26 7.71
CA ALA A 190 -4.05 -1.00 8.86
C ALA A 190 -5.26 -1.57 9.63
N VAL A 191 -5.44 -2.89 9.54
CA VAL A 191 -6.53 -3.64 10.17
C VAL A 191 -6.03 -4.30 11.43
N ASP A 192 -6.61 -3.96 12.57
CA ASP A 192 -6.27 -4.48 13.89
C ASP A 192 -7.29 -5.57 14.29
N TYR A 193 -6.90 -6.83 14.11
CA TYR A 193 -7.75 -7.97 14.47
C TYR A 193 -7.88 -8.11 15.99
N GLU A 194 -6.84 -7.77 16.76
CA GLU A 194 -6.89 -7.81 18.22
C GLU A 194 -7.90 -6.78 18.77
N ALA A 195 -7.94 -5.57 18.20
CA ALA A 195 -8.98 -4.58 18.52
C ALA A 195 -10.39 -5.11 18.19
N TRP A 196 -10.57 -5.78 17.05
CA TRP A 196 -11.87 -6.37 16.68
C TRP A 196 -12.28 -7.52 17.62
N GLU A 197 -11.38 -8.47 17.90
CA GLU A 197 -11.64 -9.64 18.76
C GLU A 197 -12.01 -9.25 20.19
N THR A 198 -11.47 -8.14 20.69
CA THR A 198 -11.81 -7.60 22.01
C THR A 198 -13.15 -6.84 22.04
N GLY A 199 -13.84 -6.76 20.91
CA GLY A 199 -15.14 -6.11 20.76
C GLY A 199 -15.06 -4.58 20.61
N ASN A 200 -13.87 -4.03 20.36
CA ASN A 200 -13.72 -2.60 20.09
C ASN A 200 -14.46 -2.23 18.79
N LYS A 201 -15.07 -1.04 18.78
CA LYS A 201 -15.73 -0.46 17.61
C LYS A 201 -14.94 0.66 16.96
N ASN A 202 -13.92 1.16 17.66
CA ASN A 202 -12.95 2.12 17.15
C ASN A 202 -11.62 1.39 16.93
N ASP A 203 -10.73 2.03 16.19
CA ASP A 203 -9.34 1.61 15.96
C ASP A 203 -9.17 0.22 15.30
N VAL A 204 -10.25 -0.36 14.76
CA VAL A 204 -10.22 -1.64 14.04
C VAL A 204 -9.63 -1.46 12.64
N VAL A 205 -9.95 -0.37 11.95
CA VAL A 205 -9.36 -0.08 10.62
C VAL A 205 -8.95 1.38 10.54
N TRP A 206 -7.65 1.60 10.40
CA TRP A 206 -7.08 2.90 10.09
C TRP A 206 -6.73 3.00 8.60
N SER A 207 -7.17 4.08 7.95
CA SER A 207 -6.85 4.39 6.56
C SER A 207 -5.85 5.53 6.52
N CYS A 208 -4.77 5.39 5.76
CA CYS A 208 -3.75 6.43 5.53
C CYS A 208 -3.48 6.60 4.05
N GLU A 209 -3.71 7.80 3.52
CA GLU A 209 -3.51 8.11 2.11
C GLU A 209 -2.37 9.10 1.94
N GLN A 210 -1.38 8.73 1.14
CA GLN A 210 -0.18 9.52 0.89
C GLN A 210 -0.22 10.16 -0.50
N MET A 211 0.23 11.40 -0.55
CA MET A 211 0.59 12.17 -1.74
C MET A 211 1.91 12.93 -1.47
N PRO A 212 2.59 13.46 -2.50
CA PRO A 212 3.72 14.35 -2.27
C PRO A 212 3.34 15.55 -1.40
N GLY A 213 3.98 15.68 -0.23
CA GLY A 213 3.75 16.78 0.70
C GLY A 213 2.52 16.66 1.60
N LEU A 214 1.70 15.61 1.47
CA LEU A 214 0.48 15.43 2.26
C LEU A 214 0.23 13.95 2.60
N ILE A 215 -0.01 13.68 3.88
CA ILE A 215 -0.58 12.40 4.35
C ILE A 215 -1.81 12.71 5.18
N GLU A 216 -2.89 12.00 4.91
CA GLU A 216 -4.10 12.03 5.73
C GLU A 216 -4.36 10.63 6.27
N CYS A 217 -4.61 10.54 7.59
CA CYS A 217 -4.92 9.29 8.26
C CYS A 217 -6.15 9.45 9.14
N MET A 218 -7.03 8.44 9.15
CA MET A 218 -8.27 8.44 9.93
C MET A 218 -8.67 7.02 10.32
N ASP A 219 -9.24 6.87 11.51
CA ASP A 219 -10.01 5.69 11.88
C ASP A 219 -11.30 5.63 11.04
N ILE A 220 -11.47 4.56 10.29
CA ILE A 220 -12.65 4.31 9.45
C ILE A 220 -13.43 3.08 9.90
N SER A 221 -13.26 2.66 11.15
CA SER A 221 -13.97 1.52 11.75
C SER A 221 -15.49 1.67 11.67
N ASP A 222 -16.01 2.89 11.82
CA ASP A 222 -17.44 3.19 11.64
C ASP A 222 -17.95 2.77 10.24
N THR A 223 -17.13 2.95 9.20
CA THR A 223 -17.48 2.50 7.84
C THR A 223 -17.53 0.98 7.77
N LEU A 224 -16.57 0.27 8.38
CA LEU A 224 -16.58 -1.19 8.42
C LEU A 224 -17.84 -1.72 9.10
N PHE A 225 -18.22 -1.17 10.25
CA PHE A 225 -19.37 -1.66 11.01
C PHE A 225 -20.71 -1.25 10.41
N THR A 226 -20.77 -0.13 9.71
CA THR A 226 -22.01 0.35 9.05
C THR A 226 -22.25 -0.37 7.74
N GLU A 227 -21.24 -0.48 6.89
CA GLU A 227 -21.36 -1.04 5.54
C GLU A 227 -21.04 -2.55 5.50
N GLY A 228 -20.35 -3.06 6.51
CA GLY A 228 -19.87 -4.44 6.57
C GLY A 228 -18.63 -4.70 5.70
N TYR A 229 -18.07 -3.69 5.03
CA TYR A 229 -16.85 -3.82 4.22
C TYR A 229 -16.16 -2.48 3.95
N ILE A 230 -14.88 -2.53 3.63
CA ILE A 230 -14.05 -1.40 3.18
C ILE A 230 -13.32 -1.83 1.91
N PRO A 231 -13.73 -1.32 0.74
CA PRO A 231 -13.03 -1.58 -0.51
C PRO A 231 -11.85 -0.61 -0.70
N SER A 232 -10.85 -1.04 -1.47
CA SER A 232 -9.70 -0.22 -1.89
C SER A 232 -9.38 -0.54 -3.37
N TYR A 233 -9.33 0.47 -4.23
CA TYR A 233 -9.30 0.28 -5.69
C TYR A 233 -8.64 1.46 -6.41
N ASN A 234 -7.49 1.92 -5.91
CA ASN A 234 -6.71 2.99 -6.54
C ASN A 234 -7.42 4.35 -6.67
N ILE A 235 -8.40 4.63 -5.80
CA ILE A 235 -9.06 5.94 -5.69
C ILE A 235 -8.98 6.40 -4.23
N PRO A 236 -8.59 7.66 -3.96
CA PRO A 236 -8.59 8.21 -2.62
C PRO A 236 -10.00 8.22 -2.02
N ARG A 237 -10.12 7.72 -0.81
CA ARG A 237 -11.28 7.83 0.07
C ARG A 237 -11.42 9.25 0.60
N PHE A 238 -10.32 9.92 0.94
CA PHE A 238 -10.41 11.24 1.56
C PHE A 238 -10.62 12.33 0.50
N PRO A 239 -11.70 13.14 0.59
CA PRO A 239 -11.97 14.19 -0.39
C PRO A 239 -10.83 15.19 -0.53
N LYS A 240 -10.10 15.45 0.56
CA LYS A 240 -8.93 16.33 0.54
C LYS A 240 -7.81 15.74 -0.31
N ILE A 241 -7.49 14.45 -0.19
CA ILE A 241 -6.49 13.78 -1.02
C ILE A 241 -6.95 13.73 -2.48
N TYR A 242 -8.21 13.37 -2.74
CA TYR A 242 -8.81 13.34 -4.07
C TYR A 242 -8.65 14.68 -4.81
N ASN A 243 -9.01 15.78 -4.12
CA ASN A 243 -8.92 17.13 -4.69
C ASN A 243 -7.47 17.60 -4.81
N TYR A 244 -6.63 17.32 -3.81
CA TYR A 244 -5.22 17.74 -3.79
C TYR A 244 -4.43 17.13 -4.95
N SER A 245 -4.73 15.87 -5.31
CA SER A 245 -4.03 15.13 -6.36
C SER A 245 -4.69 15.22 -7.74
N ASP A 246 -5.70 16.08 -7.90
CA ASP A 246 -6.43 16.36 -9.15
C ASP A 246 -7.08 15.14 -9.83
N TYR A 247 -7.71 14.26 -9.04
CA TYR A 247 -8.44 13.11 -9.60
C TYR A 247 -9.60 13.51 -10.51
N ALA A 248 -10.18 14.69 -10.33
CA ALA A 248 -11.24 15.17 -11.21
C ALA A 248 -10.77 15.28 -12.67
N SER A 249 -9.58 15.84 -12.91
CA SER A 249 -8.97 15.87 -14.24
C SER A 249 -8.58 14.48 -14.72
N GLY A 250 -8.08 13.61 -13.84
CA GLY A 250 -7.82 12.21 -14.16
C GLY A 250 -9.07 11.48 -14.67
N VAL A 251 -10.19 11.62 -13.97
CA VAL A 251 -11.50 11.08 -14.37
C VAL A 251 -12.00 11.69 -15.67
N ALA A 252 -11.86 13.00 -15.86
CA ALA A 252 -12.25 13.66 -17.11
C ALA A 252 -11.46 13.14 -18.31
N LYS A 253 -10.17 12.80 -18.11
CA LYS A 253 -9.26 12.34 -19.16
C LYS A 253 -9.43 10.85 -19.48
N TYR A 254 -9.57 9.98 -18.46
CA TYR A 254 -9.55 8.52 -18.62
C TYR A 254 -10.91 7.85 -18.46
N GLY A 255 -11.91 8.59 -17.94
CA GLY A 255 -13.26 8.09 -17.66
C GLY A 255 -13.33 7.26 -16.38
N TYR A 256 -14.56 7.08 -15.85
CA TYR A 256 -14.78 6.29 -14.62
C TYR A 256 -14.46 4.81 -14.79
N SER A 257 -14.70 4.20 -15.95
CA SER A 257 -14.42 2.78 -16.17
C SER A 257 -12.96 2.42 -15.90
N PHE A 258 -12.05 3.35 -16.15
CA PHE A 258 -10.63 3.21 -15.87
C PHE A 258 -10.35 2.86 -14.40
N PHE A 259 -11.00 3.56 -13.48
CA PHE A 259 -10.77 3.37 -12.04
C PHE A 259 -11.61 2.24 -11.42
N PHE A 260 -12.73 1.88 -12.05
CA PHE A 260 -13.75 1.01 -11.46
C PHE A 260 -13.75 -0.43 -12.02
N PHE A 261 -12.76 -0.81 -12.85
CA PHE A 261 -12.81 -2.05 -13.63
C PHE A 261 -13.01 -3.34 -12.78
N PHE A 262 -12.67 -3.34 -11.48
CA PHE A 262 -13.01 -4.43 -10.55
C PHE A 262 -14.06 -4.13 -9.47
N PHE A 263 -14.41 -2.87 -9.22
CA PHE A 263 -15.58 -2.57 -8.37
C PHE A 263 -16.87 -3.09 -9.02
N ILE A 264 -16.93 -3.07 -10.35
CA ILE A 264 -18.02 -3.67 -11.13
C ILE A 264 -18.09 -5.18 -10.87
N TYR A 265 -16.97 -5.91 -10.82
CA TYR A 265 -16.96 -7.33 -10.48
C TYR A 265 -17.47 -7.60 -9.06
N PHE A 266 -17.18 -6.74 -8.08
CA PHE A 266 -17.74 -6.86 -6.73
C PHE A 266 -19.23 -6.56 -6.64
N ILE A 267 -19.74 -5.58 -7.41
CA ILE A 267 -21.20 -5.36 -7.56
C ILE A 267 -21.89 -6.56 -8.21
N PHE A 268 -21.21 -7.25 -9.13
CA PHE A 268 -21.77 -8.41 -9.84
C PHE A 268 -21.61 -9.74 -9.07
N PHE A 269 -20.55 -9.95 -8.29
CA PHE A 269 -20.34 -11.16 -7.47
C PHE A 269 -20.88 -11.04 -6.04
N GLY A 270 -20.98 -9.83 -5.50
CA GLY A 270 -21.81 -9.55 -4.32
C GLY A 270 -23.30 -9.81 -4.57
N LYS A 271 -23.72 -9.91 -5.84
CA LYS A 271 -25.05 -10.41 -6.23
C LYS A 271 -25.15 -11.95 -6.31
N GLN A 272 -24.03 -12.69 -6.41
CA GLN A 272 -24.04 -14.16 -6.43
C GLN A 272 -23.80 -14.77 -5.05
N LEU A 273 -23.05 -14.11 -4.17
CA LEU A 273 -23.08 -14.38 -2.72
C LEU A 273 -24.37 -13.78 -2.17
N HIS A 274 -25.37 -14.62 -1.93
CA HIS A 274 -26.72 -14.22 -1.48
C HIS A 274 -26.72 -13.35 -0.22
N MET A 275 -26.73 -12.02 -0.39
CA MET A 275 -27.26 -11.07 0.59
C MET A 275 -28.39 -10.30 -0.09
N ARG A 276 -29.62 -10.57 0.35
CA ARG A 276 -30.85 -9.95 -0.18
C ARG A 276 -30.99 -8.55 0.41
N THR A 277 -30.78 -7.49 -0.37
CA THR A 277 -31.44 -6.19 -0.14
C THR A 277 -31.34 -5.30 -1.38
N LYS A 278 -32.39 -4.47 -1.58
CA LYS A 278 -32.73 -3.72 -2.80
C LYS A 278 -31.65 -2.74 -3.27
N MET A 279 -31.46 -2.71 -4.60
CA MET A 279 -30.60 -1.80 -5.36
C MET A 279 -30.92 -0.31 -5.12
N ILE A 280 -29.88 0.50 -4.92
CA ILE A 280 -29.89 1.96 -5.16
C ILE A 280 -29.26 2.21 -6.54
N ARG A 281 -29.87 3.10 -7.35
CA ARG A 281 -29.43 3.43 -8.71
C ARG A 281 -28.50 4.65 -8.68
N ILE A 282 -27.50 4.63 -9.56
CA ILE A 282 -26.52 5.72 -9.80
C ILE A 282 -27.17 7.03 -10.32
N SER A 283 -28.48 7.04 -10.61
CA SER A 283 -29.23 8.25 -10.99
C SER A 283 -29.43 9.25 -9.85
N ASP A 284 -29.14 8.88 -8.61
CA ASP A 284 -29.56 9.68 -7.44
C ASP A 284 -28.48 10.69 -6.97
N TYR A 285 -27.40 10.86 -7.74
CA TYR A 285 -26.33 11.84 -7.49
C TYR A 285 -26.01 12.77 -8.67
N PHE A 286 -26.93 12.90 -9.64
CA PHE A 286 -26.92 13.97 -10.64
C PHE A 286 -28.29 14.67 -10.70
#